data_AF-A0A418DZ89-F1
#
_entry.id   AF-A0A418DZ89-F1
#
_cell.length_a   1.000
_cell.length_b   1.000
_cell.length_c   1.000
_cell.angle_alpha   90.00
_cell.angle_beta   90.00
_cell.angle_gamma   90.00
#
_symmetry.space_group_name_H-M   'P 1'
#
loop_
_entity.id
_entity.type
_entity.pdbx_description
1 polymer ?
#
loop_
_entity_poly.entity_id
_entity_poly.type
_entity_poly.pdbx_seq_one_letter_code
_entity_poly.pdbx_strand_id
1 'polypeptide(L)'
;MDKLSDAQRKLFQSGGSLGDYDIVKPIGKGKFSVVYRAKRRRDDVVVALKKVNIFNLMDVKAREKTLKEVRLVQSVHHPNIIQYLDAFIGQDDELCIAFEWAEAGDLKRQVNKGEYEPVSDVYSATLRTLVAQMLSLVANDRPTLAHLCAVATASALSPDPPQTPPSHMPSNNEEDSDRRSIASRESPPSTATSSGHNNASRIDATRAFVLSELAHDKLVLLDYPFQVH
;
A
#
# COMPACT_ATOMS: atom_id res chain seq x y z
N MET A 1 13.70 -29.54 -11.49
CA MET A 1 13.42 -28.18 -10.98
C MET A 1 13.53 -28.24 -9.48
N ASP A 2 14.40 -27.42 -8.89
CA ASP A 2 14.70 -27.50 -7.46
C ASP A 2 13.59 -26.84 -6.64
N LYS A 3 12.91 -27.67 -5.84
CA LYS A 3 11.94 -27.25 -4.82
C LYS A 3 12.59 -26.27 -3.83
N LEU A 4 11.76 -25.57 -3.04
CA LEU A 4 12.24 -24.80 -1.88
C LEU A 4 13.17 -25.66 -1.01
N SER A 5 14.29 -25.08 -0.56
CA SER A 5 15.03 -25.68 0.54
C SER A 5 14.19 -25.62 1.82
N ASP A 6 14.42 -26.55 2.75
CA ASP A 6 13.70 -26.57 4.03
C ASP A 6 13.83 -25.25 4.79
N ALA A 7 14.99 -24.60 4.69
CA ALA A 7 15.22 -23.28 5.26
C ALA A 7 14.31 -22.21 4.65
N GLN A 8 14.08 -22.25 3.34
CA GLN A 8 13.19 -21.29 2.67
C GLN A 8 11.71 -21.60 2.97
N ARG A 9 11.31 -22.88 3.08
CA ARG A 9 9.96 -23.25 3.56
C ARG A 9 9.73 -22.73 4.97
N LYS A 10 10.73 -22.85 5.84
CA LYS A 10 10.67 -22.38 7.24
C LYS A 10 10.34 -20.90 7.37
N LEU A 11 10.70 -20.06 6.41
CA LEU A 11 10.38 -18.63 6.42
C LEU A 11 8.87 -18.35 6.42
N PHE A 12 8.07 -19.27 5.89
CA PHE A 12 6.64 -19.10 5.70
C PHE A 12 5.80 -20.15 6.47
N GLN A 13 6.44 -20.93 7.35
CA GLN A 13 5.77 -21.95 8.16
C GLN A 13 4.89 -21.37 9.26
N SER A 14 5.15 -20.15 9.70
CA SER A 14 4.37 -19.47 10.73
C SER A 14 3.12 -18.77 10.19
N GLY A 15 2.97 -18.68 8.86
CA GLY A 15 1.81 -18.08 8.23
C GLY A 15 0.61 -19.01 8.19
N GLY A 16 -0.52 -18.51 7.68
CA GLY A 16 -1.73 -19.31 7.49
C GLY A 16 -1.63 -20.31 6.32
N SER A 17 -2.78 -20.62 5.76
CA SER A 17 -2.93 -21.49 4.60
C SER A 17 -3.96 -20.92 3.64
N LEU A 18 -4.02 -21.47 2.43
CA LEU A 18 -5.02 -21.01 1.46
C LEU A 18 -6.46 -21.24 1.92
N GLY A 19 -6.68 -22.23 2.79
CA GLY A 19 -8.00 -22.53 3.37
C GLY A 19 -8.52 -21.47 4.35
N ASP A 20 -7.66 -20.54 4.78
CA ASP A 20 -8.02 -19.44 5.69
C ASP A 20 -8.60 -18.23 4.94
N TYR A 21 -8.75 -18.31 3.62
CA TYR A 21 -9.16 -17.20 2.76
C TYR A 21 -10.27 -17.61 1.78
N ASP A 22 -11.33 -16.80 1.72
CA ASP A 22 -12.34 -16.87 0.66
C ASP A 22 -11.86 -16.04 -0.54
N ILE A 23 -11.33 -16.72 -1.55
CA ILE A 23 -10.81 -16.08 -2.77
C ILE A 23 -11.98 -15.69 -3.68
N VAL A 24 -12.09 -14.41 -4.02
CA VAL A 24 -13.23 -13.89 -4.78
C VAL A 24 -12.93 -13.83 -6.28
N LYS A 25 -12.08 -12.90 -6.70
CA LYS A 25 -11.75 -12.70 -8.12
C LYS A 25 -10.33 -12.18 -8.31
N PRO A 26 -9.67 -12.50 -9.43
CA PRO A 26 -8.42 -11.87 -9.79
C PRO A 26 -8.63 -10.37 -10.05
N ILE A 27 -7.69 -9.55 -9.61
CA ILE A 27 -7.71 -8.08 -9.75
C ILE A 27 -6.49 -7.54 -10.46
N GLY A 28 -5.43 -8.34 -10.58
CA GLY A 28 -4.19 -7.96 -11.25
C GLY A 28 -3.39 -9.20 -11.63
N LYS A 29 -2.71 -9.14 -12.76
CA LYS A 29 -1.83 -10.21 -13.24
C LYS A 29 -0.47 -9.63 -13.59
N GLY A 30 0.56 -10.15 -12.93
CA GLY A 30 1.95 -9.90 -13.24
C GLY A 30 2.55 -11.03 -14.08
N LYS A 31 3.86 -10.93 -14.35
CA LYS A 31 4.60 -11.93 -15.12
C LYS A 31 4.61 -13.31 -14.43
N PHE A 32 4.83 -13.32 -13.12
CA PHE A 32 4.93 -14.54 -12.31
C PHE A 32 3.90 -14.59 -11.18
N SER A 33 2.92 -13.70 -11.19
CA SER A 33 1.98 -13.59 -10.08
C SER A 33 0.58 -13.20 -10.52
N VAL A 34 -0.40 -13.55 -9.70
CA VAL A 34 -1.78 -13.09 -9.81
C VAL A 34 -2.20 -12.59 -8.45
N VAL A 35 -2.79 -11.40 -8.41
CA VAL A 35 -3.37 -10.82 -7.20
C VAL A 35 -4.87 -11.04 -7.24
N TYR A 36 -5.41 -11.52 -6.12
CA TYR A 36 -6.82 -11.75 -5.91
C TYR A 36 -7.35 -10.82 -4.82
N ARG A 37 -8.60 -10.38 -4.95
CA ARG A 37 -9.36 -9.92 -3.78
C ARG A 37 -9.81 -11.16 -3.02
N ALA A 38 -9.53 -11.22 -1.72
CA ALA A 38 -9.95 -12.30 -0.85
C ALA A 38 -10.48 -11.78 0.48
N LYS A 39 -11.24 -12.60 1.21
CA LYS A 39 -11.66 -12.32 2.59
C LYS A 39 -10.96 -13.32 3.51
N ARG A 40 -10.22 -12.84 4.50
CA ARG A 40 -9.59 -13.70 5.51
C ARG A 40 -10.65 -14.15 6.51
N ARG A 41 -10.79 -15.46 6.71
CA ARG A 41 -11.91 -16.06 7.47
C ARG A 41 -11.84 -15.81 8.96
N ARG A 42 -10.65 -15.77 9.54
CA ARG A 42 -10.48 -15.65 11.01
C ARG A 42 -10.98 -14.32 11.60
N ASP A 43 -11.03 -13.26 10.80
CA ASP A 43 -11.39 -11.90 11.24
C ASP A 43 -12.21 -11.13 10.21
N ASP A 44 -12.69 -11.80 9.15
CA ASP A 44 -13.50 -11.23 8.09
C ASP A 44 -12.88 -10.04 7.34
N VAL A 45 -11.57 -9.82 7.47
CA VAL A 45 -10.86 -8.71 6.82
C VAL A 45 -10.67 -8.98 5.32
N VAL A 46 -11.01 -7.99 4.49
CA VAL A 46 -10.72 -8.02 3.05
C VAL A 46 -9.23 -7.78 2.83
N VAL A 47 -8.61 -8.60 1.97
CA VAL A 47 -7.17 -8.55 1.67
C VAL A 47 -6.91 -8.61 0.17
N ALA A 48 -5.74 -8.10 -0.23
CA ALA A 48 -5.14 -8.42 -1.52
C ALA A 48 -4.23 -9.64 -1.36
N LEU A 49 -4.62 -10.78 -1.92
CA LEU A 49 -3.86 -12.02 -1.88
C LEU A 49 -3.03 -12.19 -3.15
N LYS A 50 -1.73 -11.93 -3.07
CA LYS A 50 -0.78 -12.12 -4.17
C LYS A 50 -0.26 -13.55 -4.16
N LYS A 51 -0.55 -14.31 -5.22
CA LYS A 51 0.02 -15.63 -5.47
C LYS A 51 1.18 -15.50 -6.44
N VAL A 52 2.36 -15.96 -6.06
CA VAL A 52 3.58 -15.91 -6.87
C VAL A 52 4.01 -17.33 -7.21
N ASN A 53 4.14 -17.61 -8.50
CA ASN A 53 4.63 -18.89 -8.98
C ASN A 53 6.17 -18.88 -9.00
N ILE A 54 6.73 -18.94 -7.80
CA ILE A 54 8.16 -18.75 -7.53
C ILE A 54 9.01 -19.98 -7.89
N PHE A 55 8.42 -21.17 -8.07
CA PHE A 55 9.21 -22.40 -8.28
C PHE A 55 9.03 -23.08 -9.63
N ASN A 56 7.91 -22.89 -10.32
CA ASN A 56 7.75 -23.49 -11.66
C ASN A 56 8.21 -22.55 -12.78
N LEU A 57 8.21 -21.23 -12.54
CA LEU A 57 8.45 -20.22 -13.59
C LEU A 57 9.69 -19.34 -13.39
N MET A 58 10.31 -19.32 -12.21
CA MET A 58 11.44 -18.43 -11.91
C MET A 58 12.79 -19.18 -11.91
N ASP A 59 13.82 -18.49 -12.38
CA ASP A 59 15.21 -18.93 -12.15
C ASP A 59 15.66 -18.66 -10.71
N VAL A 60 16.82 -19.21 -10.32
CA VAL A 60 17.35 -19.12 -8.95
C VAL A 60 17.57 -17.66 -8.51
N LYS A 61 18.06 -16.79 -9.41
CA LYS A 61 18.34 -15.39 -9.09
C LYS A 61 17.05 -14.59 -8.89
N ALA A 62 16.06 -14.79 -9.75
CA ALA A 62 14.73 -14.17 -9.63
C ALA A 62 14.02 -14.62 -8.34
N ARG A 63 14.15 -15.91 -7.99
CA ARG A 63 13.65 -16.46 -6.72
C ARG A 63 14.31 -15.79 -5.50
N GLU A 64 15.63 -15.67 -5.49
CA GLU A 64 16.36 -14.99 -4.40
C GLU A 64 15.97 -13.52 -4.27
N LYS A 65 15.82 -12.82 -5.40
CA LYS A 65 15.35 -11.43 -5.41
C LYS A 65 13.95 -11.31 -4.81
N THR A 66 13.03 -12.18 -5.24
CA THR A 66 11.65 -12.24 -4.70
C THR A 66 11.65 -12.46 -3.19
N LEU A 67 12.45 -13.41 -2.68
CA LEU A 67 12.53 -13.66 -1.24
C LEU A 67 13.10 -12.46 -0.45
N LYS A 68 14.06 -11.73 -1.02
CA LYS A 68 14.58 -10.49 -0.41
C LYS A 68 13.51 -9.39 -0.37
N GLU A 69 12.75 -9.22 -1.44
CA GLU A 69 11.65 -8.25 -1.50
C GLU A 69 10.58 -8.55 -0.43
N VAL A 70 10.23 -9.82 -0.25
CA VAL A 70 9.25 -10.22 0.78
C VAL A 70 9.75 -9.89 2.19
N ARG A 71 11.01 -10.18 2.50
CA ARG A 71 11.62 -9.83 3.79
C ARG A 71 11.64 -8.33 4.04
N LEU A 72 11.95 -7.55 3.01
CA LEU A 72 11.92 -6.09 3.10
C LEU A 72 10.52 -5.61 3.44
N VAL A 73 9.52 -5.99 2.66
CA VAL A 73 8.14 -5.53 2.84
C VAL A 73 7.56 -6.01 4.17
N GLN A 74 7.93 -7.21 4.65
CA GLN A 74 7.55 -7.71 5.97
C GLN A 74 8.09 -6.83 7.12
N SER A 75 9.24 -6.19 6.94
CA SER A 75 9.85 -5.36 7.99
C SER A 75 9.23 -3.95 8.09
N VAL A 76 8.49 -3.51 7.08
CA VAL A 76 7.96 -2.16 6.97
C VAL A 76 6.57 -2.04 7.60
N HIS A 77 6.41 -1.10 8.52
CA HIS A 77 5.15 -0.76 9.17
C HIS A 77 4.99 0.76 9.18
N HIS A 78 4.13 1.28 8.31
CA HIS A 78 3.92 2.72 8.18
C HIS A 78 2.50 3.00 7.64
N PRO A 79 1.77 4.01 8.15
CA PRO A 79 0.39 4.30 7.74
C PRO A 79 0.21 4.54 6.24
N ASN A 80 1.24 5.03 5.55
CA ASN A 80 1.20 5.32 4.11
C ASN A 80 1.77 4.20 3.21
N ILE A 81 2.07 3.02 3.78
CA ILE A 81 2.58 1.87 3.04
C ILE A 81 1.60 0.72 3.23
N ILE A 82 1.25 0.03 2.14
CA ILE A 82 0.36 -1.13 2.20
C ILE A 82 0.96 -2.19 3.13
N GLN A 83 0.21 -2.53 4.16
CA GLN A 83 0.70 -3.39 5.21
C GLN A 83 0.82 -4.84 4.73
N TYR A 84 1.97 -5.46 5.00
CA TYR A 84 2.13 -6.91 4.97
C TYR A 84 1.33 -7.54 6.10
N LEU A 85 0.48 -8.51 5.82
CA LEU A 85 -0.38 -9.15 6.83
C LEU A 85 0.00 -10.59 7.14
N ASP A 86 0.39 -11.37 6.12
CA ASP A 86 0.67 -12.80 6.24
C ASP A 86 1.40 -13.31 4.99
N ALA A 87 2.14 -14.41 5.09
CA ALA A 87 2.59 -15.17 3.91
C ALA A 87 2.80 -16.65 4.24
N PHE A 88 2.47 -17.48 3.26
CA PHE A 88 2.49 -18.94 3.37
C PHE A 88 2.74 -19.59 2.01
N ILE A 89 3.12 -20.86 2.02
CA ILE A 89 3.21 -21.66 0.80
C ILE A 89 1.88 -22.36 0.55
N GLY A 90 1.27 -22.07 -0.58
CA GLY A 90 0.02 -22.68 -1.04
C GLY A 90 0.21 -24.05 -1.67
N GLN A 91 -0.86 -24.55 -2.26
CA GLN A 91 -0.81 -25.74 -3.13
C GLN A 91 0.10 -25.44 -4.35
N ASP A 92 0.76 -26.47 -4.88
CA ASP A 92 1.71 -26.36 -6.00
C ASP A 92 2.97 -25.52 -5.74
N ASP A 93 3.33 -25.39 -4.45
CA ASP A 93 4.42 -24.55 -3.97
C ASP A 93 4.25 -23.06 -4.38
N GLU A 94 3.05 -22.52 -4.52
CA GLU A 94 2.92 -21.07 -4.77
C GLU A 94 3.17 -20.24 -3.51
N LEU A 95 4.01 -19.20 -3.57
CA LEU A 95 4.14 -18.26 -2.46
C LEU A 95 2.92 -17.34 -2.45
N CYS A 96 2.12 -17.44 -1.40
CA CYS A 96 0.95 -16.60 -1.16
C CYS A 96 1.31 -15.53 -0.14
N ILE A 97 1.03 -14.27 -0.46
CA ILE A 97 1.27 -13.13 0.43
C ILE A 97 -0.02 -12.33 0.55
N ALA A 98 -0.50 -12.15 1.78
CA ALA A 98 -1.67 -11.33 2.07
C ALA A 98 -1.22 -9.91 2.42
N PHE A 99 -1.80 -8.94 1.72
CA PHE A 99 -1.62 -7.52 1.95
C PHE A 99 -2.93 -6.87 2.37
N GLU A 100 -2.82 -5.74 3.05
CA GLU A 100 -3.93 -4.81 3.25
C GLU A 100 -4.63 -4.50 1.91
N TRP A 101 -5.96 -4.42 1.97
CA TRP A 101 -6.78 -4.05 0.82
C TRP A 101 -6.88 -2.52 0.72
N ALA A 102 -6.50 -1.96 -0.44
CA ALA A 102 -6.70 -0.55 -0.75
C ALA A 102 -8.00 -0.37 -1.55
N GLU A 103 -9.04 0.18 -0.92
CA GLU A 103 -10.38 0.27 -1.53
C GLU A 103 -10.41 1.23 -2.72
N ALA A 104 -9.68 2.35 -2.62
CA ALA A 104 -9.59 3.35 -3.69
C ALA A 104 -8.85 2.87 -4.95
N GLY A 105 -8.10 1.77 -4.88
CA GLY A 105 -7.25 1.27 -5.97
C GLY A 105 -6.02 2.14 -6.22
N ASP A 106 -5.39 2.02 -7.40
CA ASP A 106 -4.16 2.74 -7.73
C ASP A 106 -4.41 4.17 -8.25
N LEU A 107 -3.45 5.06 -7.99
CA LEU A 107 -3.54 6.49 -8.35
C LEU A 107 -3.64 6.70 -9.87
N LYS A 108 -2.96 5.87 -10.66
CA LYS A 108 -3.00 5.98 -12.14
C LYS A 108 -4.42 5.76 -12.66
N ARG A 109 -5.13 4.76 -12.13
CA ARG A 109 -6.54 4.50 -12.46
C ARG A 109 -7.44 5.66 -12.05
N GLN A 110 -7.24 6.21 -10.86
CA GLN A 110 -7.98 7.37 -10.37
C GLN A 110 -7.80 8.60 -11.27
N VAL A 111 -6.54 8.95 -11.58
CA VAL A 111 -6.20 10.06 -12.49
C VAL A 111 -6.80 9.86 -13.87
N ASN A 112 -6.67 8.67 -14.46
CA ASN A 112 -7.22 8.39 -15.79
C ASN A 112 -8.75 8.48 -15.86
N LYS A 113 -9.44 8.31 -14.73
CA LYS A 113 -10.89 8.47 -14.63
C LYS A 113 -11.34 9.86 -14.20
N GLY A 114 -10.42 10.71 -13.75
CA GLY A 114 -10.75 11.97 -13.09
C GLY A 114 -11.41 11.77 -11.72
N GLU A 115 -11.26 10.59 -11.10
CA GLU A 115 -11.83 10.22 -9.81
C GLU A 115 -10.74 10.29 -8.73
N TYR A 116 -10.28 11.49 -8.38
CA TYR A 116 -9.28 11.70 -7.33
C TYR A 116 -9.68 12.83 -6.39
N GLU A 117 -9.27 12.73 -5.13
CA GLU A 117 -9.46 13.81 -4.17
C GLU A 117 -8.67 15.05 -4.61
N PRO A 118 -9.24 16.27 -4.48
CA PRO A 118 -8.52 17.49 -4.76
C PRO A 118 -7.22 17.57 -3.97
N VAL A 119 -6.20 18.19 -4.56
CA VAL A 119 -4.92 18.44 -3.89
C VAL A 119 -5.20 19.21 -2.59
N SER A 120 -4.61 18.73 -1.48
CA SER A 120 -4.81 19.27 -0.13
C SER A 120 -4.65 20.79 -0.08
N ASP A 121 -5.46 21.45 0.74
CA ASP A 121 -5.46 22.90 0.95
C ASP A 121 -4.18 23.43 1.61
N VAL A 122 -3.35 22.54 2.18
CA VAL A 122 -1.98 22.79 2.65
C VAL A 122 -1.03 23.27 1.53
N TYR A 123 -1.38 23.00 0.28
CA TYR A 123 -0.66 23.53 -0.87
C TYR A 123 -1.29 24.83 -1.35
N SER A 124 -0.51 25.73 -1.96
CA SER A 124 -1.06 27.02 -2.40
C SER A 124 -2.12 26.88 -3.49
N ALA A 125 -3.03 27.87 -3.56
CA ALA A 125 -4.09 27.88 -4.57
C ALA A 125 -3.52 27.78 -6.00
N THR A 126 -2.38 28.42 -6.24
CA THR A 126 -1.64 28.35 -7.51
C THR A 126 -1.24 26.91 -7.83
N LEU A 127 -0.58 26.22 -6.90
CA LEU A 127 -0.14 24.84 -7.10
C LEU A 127 -1.31 23.87 -7.28
N ARG A 128 -2.36 24.00 -6.45
CA ARG A 128 -3.57 23.17 -6.56
C ARG A 128 -4.25 23.34 -7.92
N THR A 129 -4.40 24.58 -8.38
CA THR A 129 -5.01 24.89 -9.69
C THR A 129 -4.18 24.32 -10.83
N LEU A 130 -2.86 24.47 -10.77
CA LEU A 130 -1.96 23.96 -11.80
C LEU A 130 -2.03 22.44 -11.92
N VAL A 131 -2.00 21.72 -10.79
CA VAL A 131 -2.12 20.26 -10.78
C VAL A 131 -3.48 19.81 -11.34
N ALA A 132 -4.57 20.48 -10.95
CA ALA A 132 -5.91 20.17 -11.48
C ALA A 132 -5.99 20.33 -13.01
N GLN A 133 -5.41 21.41 -13.56
CA GLN A 133 -5.35 21.62 -15.01
C GLN A 133 -4.47 20.57 -15.70
N MET A 134 -3.31 20.25 -15.14
CA MET A 134 -2.41 19.22 -15.68
C MET A 134 -3.06 17.83 -15.74
N LEU A 135 -3.89 17.50 -14.76
CA LEU A 135 -4.60 16.24 -14.66
C LEU A 135 -5.97 16.25 -15.37
N SER A 136 -6.29 17.29 -16.15
CA SER A 136 -7.57 17.36 -16.87
C SER A 136 -7.70 16.23 -17.91
N LEU A 137 -8.88 15.60 -17.93
CA LEU A 137 -9.25 14.60 -18.94
C LEU A 137 -9.40 15.24 -20.33
N VAL A 138 -9.79 16.51 -20.39
CA VAL A 138 -9.88 17.29 -21.62
C VAL A 138 -8.48 17.79 -21.97
N ALA A 139 -7.90 17.28 -23.04
CA ALA A 139 -6.53 17.60 -23.43
C ALA A 139 -6.28 19.11 -23.63
N ASN A 140 -7.30 19.83 -24.11
CA ASN A 140 -7.23 21.28 -24.35
C ASN A 140 -7.23 22.13 -23.06
N ASP A 141 -7.69 21.57 -21.94
CA ASP A 141 -7.69 22.26 -20.65
C ASP A 141 -6.33 22.14 -19.95
N ARG A 142 -5.43 21.29 -20.47
CA ARG A 142 -4.09 21.13 -19.92
C ARG A 142 -3.23 22.33 -20.29
N PRO A 143 -2.42 22.83 -19.35
CA PRO A 143 -1.58 23.99 -19.60
C PRO A 143 -0.46 23.63 -20.58
N THR A 144 -0.05 24.60 -21.38
CA THR A 144 1.16 24.48 -22.22
C THR A 144 2.41 24.54 -21.34
N LEU A 145 3.55 24.03 -21.85
CA LEU A 145 4.85 24.17 -21.16
C LEU A 145 5.20 25.64 -20.89
N ALA A 146 4.88 26.55 -21.81
CA ALA A 146 5.11 27.97 -21.62
C ALA A 146 4.33 28.52 -20.41
N HIS A 147 3.06 28.11 -20.26
CA HIS A 147 2.24 28.49 -19.10
C HIS A 147 2.80 27.91 -17.81
N LEU A 148 3.20 26.64 -17.80
CA LEU A 148 3.81 25.97 -16.65
C LEU A 148 5.06 26.73 -16.16
N CYS A 149 5.98 27.08 -17.08
CA CYS A 149 7.18 27.84 -16.75
C CYS A 149 6.86 29.25 -16.21
N ALA A 150 5.86 29.92 -16.78
CA ALA A 150 5.44 31.24 -16.34
C ALA A 150 4.88 31.21 -14.90
N VAL A 151 4.03 30.24 -14.57
CA VAL A 151 3.49 30.04 -13.22
C VAL A 151 4.62 29.74 -12.22
N ALA A 152 5.56 28.86 -12.57
CA ALA A 152 6.70 28.53 -11.71
C ALA A 152 7.60 29.75 -11.44
N THR A 153 7.86 30.56 -12.47
CA THR A 153 8.68 31.77 -12.35
C THR A 153 7.99 32.84 -11.51
N ALA A 154 6.68 33.04 -11.72
CA ALA A 154 5.89 33.98 -10.93
C ALA A 154 5.85 33.56 -9.44
N SER A 155 5.68 32.27 -9.15
CA SER A 155 5.68 31.74 -7.79
C SER A 155 7.04 31.88 -7.09
N ALA A 156 8.15 31.89 -7.83
CA ALA A 156 9.49 32.11 -7.29
C ALA A 156 9.78 33.59 -6.95
N LEU A 157 9.10 34.52 -7.64
CA LEU A 157 9.24 35.96 -7.42
C LEU A 157 8.35 36.47 -6.26
N SER A 158 7.24 35.79 -5.98
CA SER A 158 6.40 36.03 -4.80
C SER A 158 6.12 34.69 -4.08
N PRO A 159 7.01 34.24 -3.18
CA PRO A 159 6.77 33.01 -2.45
C PRO A 159 5.51 33.15 -1.60
N ASP A 160 4.67 32.11 -1.62
CA ASP A 160 3.53 32.03 -0.72
C ASP A 160 4.03 32.13 0.74
N PRO A 161 3.25 32.77 1.64
CA PRO A 161 3.61 32.82 3.05
C PRO A 161 3.84 31.39 3.57
N PRO A 162 4.81 31.17 4.48
CA PRO A 162 5.15 29.85 4.97
C PRO A 162 3.89 29.19 5.55
N GLN A 163 3.39 28.18 4.86
CA GLN A 163 2.28 27.38 5.34
C GLN A 163 2.81 26.45 6.41
N THR A 164 2.15 26.42 7.57
CA THR A 164 2.49 25.48 8.64
C THR A 164 2.44 24.05 8.08
N PRO A 165 3.52 23.26 8.23
CA PRO A 165 3.49 21.86 7.83
C PRO A 165 2.35 21.14 8.59
N PRO A 166 1.71 20.14 7.98
CA PRO A 166 0.59 19.45 8.60
C PRO A 166 1.02 18.82 9.93
N SER A 167 0.43 19.27 11.03
CA SER A 167 0.67 18.76 12.39
C SER A 167 -0.06 17.44 12.67
N HIS A 168 -0.21 16.58 11.66
CA HIS A 168 -0.70 15.21 11.85
C HIS A 168 0.48 14.23 11.81
N MET A 169 1.41 14.42 12.74
CA MET A 169 2.07 13.31 13.39
C MET A 169 1.15 12.91 14.56
N PRO A 170 0.56 11.70 14.61
CA PRO A 170 0.11 11.20 15.89
C PRO A 170 1.37 11.06 16.75
N SER A 171 1.48 11.89 17.79
CA SER A 171 2.53 11.75 18.79
C SER A 171 2.32 10.40 19.47
N ASN A 172 3.14 9.40 19.16
CA ASN A 172 3.24 8.21 19.99
C ASN A 172 4.04 8.57 21.24
N ASN A 173 3.36 9.24 22.18
CA ASN A 173 3.74 9.27 23.58
C ASN A 173 2.63 8.58 24.37
N GLU A 174 2.60 7.26 24.33
CA GLU A 174 2.22 6.44 25.49
C GLU A 174 3.21 5.28 25.55
N GLU A 175 4.28 5.49 26.31
CA GLU A 175 5.13 4.43 26.81
C GLU A 175 4.36 3.63 27.87
N ASP A 176 4.39 2.31 27.67
CA ASP A 176 4.71 1.28 28.66
C ASP A 176 3.77 1.12 29.89
N SER A 177 2.96 0.07 29.88
CA SER A 177 2.89 -0.91 30.98
C SER A 177 1.93 -2.06 30.66
N ASP A 178 2.21 -3.21 31.27
CA ASP A 178 1.34 -4.39 31.39
C ASP A 178 1.48 -5.51 30.35
N ARG A 179 2.71 -6.05 30.33
CA ARG A 179 2.85 -7.52 30.38
C ARG A 179 2.39 -8.03 31.76
N ARG A 180 1.24 -8.73 31.82
CA ARG A 180 1.04 -10.00 32.59
C ARG A 180 -0.43 -10.49 32.53
N SER A 181 -0.62 -11.60 31.82
CA SER A 181 -1.21 -12.86 32.32
C SER A 181 -2.68 -12.95 32.83
N ILE A 182 -3.37 -13.98 32.31
CA ILE A 182 -4.39 -14.88 32.92
C ILE A 182 -5.90 -14.56 32.79
N ALA A 183 -6.55 -15.35 31.92
CA ALA A 183 -7.81 -16.11 32.02
C ALA A 183 -9.18 -15.48 32.40
N SER A 184 -10.18 -15.93 31.62
CA SER A 184 -11.56 -16.33 31.98
C SER A 184 -12.67 -15.27 32.12
N ARG A 185 -13.64 -15.44 31.20
CA ARG A 185 -15.12 -15.50 31.39
C ARG A 185 -15.98 -14.21 31.44
N GLU A 186 -17.05 -14.33 30.65
CA GLU A 186 -18.40 -13.74 30.75
C GLU A 186 -18.74 -12.44 29.99
N SER A 187 -19.95 -12.45 29.42
CA SER A 187 -20.63 -11.42 28.62
C SER A 187 -21.96 -11.05 29.30
N PRO A 188 -22.82 -10.17 28.72
CA PRO A 188 -22.82 -8.69 28.70
C PRO A 188 -24.05 -8.15 29.51
N PRO A 189 -24.50 -6.85 29.47
CA PRO A 189 -25.17 -6.23 28.30
C PRO A 189 -25.12 -4.67 28.13
N SER A 190 -25.69 -4.23 27.00
CA SER A 190 -26.46 -3.00 26.69
C SER A 190 -25.81 -1.62 26.40
N THR A 191 -25.93 -1.23 25.12
CA THR A 191 -26.40 0.06 24.55
C THR A 191 -25.94 1.39 25.13
N ALA A 192 -25.21 2.16 24.31
CA ALA A 192 -25.43 3.60 24.15
C ALA A 192 -24.96 4.08 22.76
N THR A 193 -25.87 4.75 22.08
CA THR A 193 -25.67 5.54 20.85
C THR A 193 -24.79 6.76 21.11
N SER A 194 -23.77 7.00 20.27
CA SER A 194 -23.37 8.38 19.98
C SER A 194 -22.72 8.48 18.59
N SER A 195 -23.20 9.46 17.84
CA SER A 195 -22.74 9.90 16.53
C SER A 195 -21.33 10.50 16.62
N GLY A 196 -20.36 9.85 15.97
CA GLY A 196 -19.02 10.39 15.77
C GLY A 196 -18.71 10.42 14.27
N HIS A 197 -18.55 11.63 13.74
CA HIS A 197 -18.45 11.91 12.32
C HIS A 197 -17.21 11.26 11.67
N ASN A 198 -17.41 10.86 10.41
CA ASN A 198 -16.48 10.20 9.50
C ASN A 198 -15.05 10.78 9.52
N ASN A 199 -14.11 10.01 10.08
CA ASN A 199 -12.67 10.13 9.83
C ASN A 199 -12.11 8.99 8.95
N ALA A 200 -12.94 8.01 8.60
CA ALA A 200 -12.54 6.82 7.85
C ALA A 200 -12.28 7.10 6.35
N SER A 201 -12.84 8.17 5.77
CA SER A 201 -12.78 8.43 4.33
C SER A 201 -11.51 9.14 3.85
N ARG A 202 -10.79 9.87 4.72
CA ARG A 202 -9.61 10.66 4.31
C ARG A 202 -8.32 9.83 4.20
N ILE A 203 -8.29 8.63 4.78
CA ILE A 203 -7.08 7.78 4.87
C ILE A 203 -6.89 6.94 3.59
N ASP A 204 -7.90 6.84 2.73
CA ASP A 204 -7.94 5.84 1.65
C ASP A 204 -7.18 6.27 0.37
N ALA A 205 -7.13 7.56 0.06
CA ALA A 205 -6.52 8.06 -1.17
C ALA A 205 -4.97 8.07 -1.14
N THR A 206 -4.36 8.21 0.05
CA THR A 206 -2.89 8.32 0.20
C THR A 206 -2.17 6.96 0.08
N ARG A 207 -2.91 5.85 0.13
CA ARG A 207 -2.36 4.49 0.27
C ARG A 207 -2.13 3.76 -1.07
N ALA A 208 -2.30 4.46 -2.18
CA ALA A 208 -2.43 3.90 -3.53
C ALA A 208 -1.12 3.48 -4.23
N PHE A 209 -0.01 3.23 -3.53
CA PHE A 209 1.29 3.03 -4.20
C PHE A 209 1.59 1.58 -4.62
N VAL A 210 1.00 0.55 -4.00
CA VAL A 210 1.68 -0.77 -4.04
C VAL A 210 0.97 -1.87 -4.83
N LEU A 211 -0.33 -1.75 -5.16
CA LEU A 211 -1.03 -2.88 -5.81
C LEU A 211 -0.65 -3.07 -7.29
N SER A 212 -0.32 -2.00 -8.03
CA SER A 212 0.15 -2.13 -9.43
C SER A 212 1.63 -2.48 -9.53
N GLU A 213 2.46 -2.01 -8.59
CA GLU A 213 3.88 -2.33 -8.51
C GLU A 213 4.15 -3.75 -8.00
N LEU A 214 3.27 -4.29 -7.15
CA LEU A 214 3.30 -5.71 -6.81
C LEU A 214 3.09 -6.63 -8.03
N ALA A 215 2.55 -6.14 -9.15
CA ALA A 215 2.38 -6.92 -10.38
C ALA A 215 3.52 -6.74 -11.41
N HIS A 216 4.34 -5.68 -11.31
CA HIS A 216 5.43 -5.39 -12.25
C HIS A 216 6.78 -5.52 -11.54
N ASP A 217 7.66 -6.40 -12.03
CA ASP A 217 9.03 -6.67 -11.54
C ASP A 217 9.98 -5.44 -11.51
N LYS A 218 9.66 -4.36 -10.81
CA LYS A 218 10.51 -3.18 -10.71
C LYS A 218 10.58 -2.57 -9.30
N LEU A 219 11.06 -3.33 -8.34
CA LEU A 219 11.97 -2.73 -7.35
C LEU A 219 13.34 -2.53 -8.01
N VAL A 220 13.48 -1.37 -8.65
CA VAL A 220 14.76 -0.71 -9.00
C VAL A 220 14.84 0.62 -8.23
N LEU A 221 14.32 0.65 -7.00
CA LEU A 221 14.28 1.86 -6.17
C LEU A 221 15.13 1.77 -4.90
N LEU A 222 16.01 0.77 -4.78
CA LEU A 222 16.94 0.65 -3.65
C LEU A 222 18.42 0.45 -4.03
N ASP A 223 18.81 0.61 -5.31
CA ASP A 223 20.23 0.71 -5.70
C ASP A 223 20.70 2.17 -5.78
N TYR A 224 20.36 2.99 -4.77
CA TYR A 224 21.04 4.27 -4.56
C TYR A 224 22.11 4.08 -3.48
N PRO A 225 23.41 4.14 -3.80
CA PRO A 225 24.44 4.16 -2.79
C PRO A 225 24.35 5.50 -2.03
N PHE A 226 23.86 5.46 -0.80
CA PHE A 226 23.95 6.59 0.11
C PHE A 226 25.41 6.67 0.57
N GLN A 227 26.25 7.40 -0.17
CA GLN A 227 27.56 7.83 0.33
C GLN A 227 27.32 8.93 1.36
N VAL A 228 27.64 8.63 2.61
CA VAL A 228 27.76 9.63 3.67
C VAL A 228 29.16 10.22 3.60
N HIS A 229 29.25 11.53 3.39
CA HIS A 229 30.44 12.33 3.70
C HIS A 229 30.46 12.68 5.18
#